data_AF-A0A368T0X5-F1
#
_entry.id   AF-A0A368T0X5-F1
#
_cell.length_a   1.000
_cell.length_b   1.000
_cell.length_c   1.000
_cell.angle_alpha   90.00
_cell.angle_beta   90.00
_cell.angle_gamma   90.00
#
_symmetry.space_group_name_H-M   'P 1'
#
loop_
_entity.id
_entity.type
_entity.pdbx_description
1 polymer ?
#
loop_
_entity_poly.entity_id
_entity_poly.type
_entity_poly.pdbx_seq_one_letter_code
_entity_poly.pdbx_strand_id
1 'polypeptide(L)'
;MSVLRFEVNTGEKLEVQVTTLLNGGYAGRSQDDVRAHVEELAELGVPAPTNTPTLYPVAPYLAQQTGEVAVQHGRTSGEAEWAIVVAGPEPEDILLTVACDHTDRALEVHGVAWSKNAGPDVLGTRAWRLADVADRLDAITLTAWVGAEEPDTLLQRGTLAELLAPAYWTEVLRARDLLHPGTVLLSGTIPMREGVDQFAGVWKVELADPATSDVIGLAYRVRRLPEPIE
;
A
#
# COMPACT_ATOMS: atom_id res chain seq x y z
N MET A 1 6.68 8.42 16.41
CA MET A 1 7.23 7.43 15.45
C MET A 1 6.45 6.15 15.65
N SER A 2 5.91 5.56 14.59
CA SER A 2 5.18 4.29 14.70
C SER A 2 6.19 3.13 14.80
N VAL A 3 5.78 2.04 15.45
CA VAL A 3 6.55 0.81 15.54
C VAL A 3 5.69 -0.30 14.94
N LEU A 4 6.17 -0.90 13.86
CA LEU A 4 5.56 -2.05 13.22
C LEU A 4 6.10 -3.33 13.87
N ARG A 5 5.24 -4.31 14.08
CA ARG A 5 5.57 -5.62 14.67
C ARG A 5 5.22 -6.71 13.67
N PHE A 6 6.21 -7.48 13.28
CA PHE A 6 6.04 -8.55 12.30
C PHE A 6 6.30 -9.90 12.93
N GLU A 7 5.42 -10.86 12.62
CA GLU A 7 5.77 -12.27 12.62
C GLU A 7 6.31 -12.62 11.23
N VAL A 8 7.62 -12.89 11.15
CA VAL A 8 8.33 -13.19 9.91
C VAL A 8 8.45 -14.69 9.73
N ASN A 9 8.10 -15.17 8.54
CA ASN A 9 8.11 -16.58 8.16
C ASN A 9 7.34 -17.45 9.19
N THR A 10 8.00 -18.44 9.82
CA THR A 10 7.40 -19.36 10.79
C THR A 10 7.70 -19.00 12.26
N GLY A 11 7.60 -17.72 12.62
CA GLY A 11 7.49 -17.30 14.03
C GLY A 11 8.57 -16.36 14.57
N GLU A 12 9.51 -15.89 13.75
CA GLU A 12 10.44 -14.84 14.17
C GLU A 12 9.66 -13.54 14.42
N LYS A 13 9.93 -12.85 15.53
CA LYS A 13 9.27 -11.58 15.85
C LYS A 13 10.25 -10.43 15.68
N LEU A 14 9.90 -9.49 14.81
CA LEU A 14 10.68 -8.27 14.56
C LEU A 14 9.88 -7.03 14.91
N GLU A 15 10.55 -6.03 15.47
CA GLU A 15 10.01 -4.68 15.63
C GLU A 15 10.80 -3.72 14.74
N VAL A 16 10.10 -2.90 13.97
CA VAL A 16 10.70 -1.90 13.08
C VAL A 16 10.14 -0.53 13.45
N GLN A 17 11.02 0.36 13.90
CA GLN A 17 10.65 1.76 14.12
C GLN A 17 10.65 2.50 12.79
N VAL A 18 9.49 3.01 12.37
CA VAL A 18 9.35 3.69 11.09
C VAL A 18 9.90 5.11 11.21
N THR A 19 10.88 5.42 10.38
CA THR A 19 11.53 6.73 10.27
C THR A 19 11.23 7.39 8.93
N THR A 20 10.98 6.59 7.90
CA THR A 20 10.69 7.03 6.53
C THR A 20 9.55 6.20 5.96
N LEU A 21 8.52 6.85 5.41
CA LEU A 21 7.38 6.21 4.75
C LEU A 21 7.18 6.84 3.37
N LEU A 22 7.04 5.99 2.36
CA LEU A 22 7.01 6.37 0.96
C LEU A 22 5.93 5.58 0.22
N ASN A 23 5.12 6.26 -0.59
CA ASN A 23 4.12 5.59 -1.42
C ASN A 23 4.52 5.74 -2.89
N GLY A 24 4.63 4.61 -3.58
CA GLY A 24 4.77 4.55 -5.02
C GLY A 24 3.50 5.08 -5.69
N GLY A 25 3.67 5.83 -6.77
CA GLY A 25 2.55 6.22 -7.63
C GLY A 25 2.93 6.01 -9.09
N TYR A 26 1.92 5.81 -9.94
CA TYR A 26 2.13 5.52 -11.36
C TYR A 26 3.13 4.37 -11.57
N ALA A 27 3.01 3.35 -10.71
CA ALA A 27 3.97 2.27 -10.52
C ALA A 27 3.61 1.00 -11.29
N GLY A 28 2.66 1.09 -12.23
CA GLY A 28 2.31 -0.01 -13.12
C GLY A 28 3.52 -0.39 -13.98
N ARG A 29 3.71 -1.70 -14.17
CA ARG A 29 4.77 -2.22 -15.05
C ARG A 29 4.47 -1.92 -16.52
N SER A 30 3.18 -1.83 -16.88
CA SER A 30 2.71 -1.42 -18.20
C SER A 30 2.75 0.11 -18.33
N GLN A 31 3.61 0.59 -19.23
CA GLN A 31 3.71 2.03 -19.52
C GLN A 31 2.46 2.57 -20.23
N ASP A 32 1.73 1.71 -20.94
CA ASP A 32 0.48 2.09 -21.60
C ASP A 32 -0.64 2.30 -20.57
N ASP A 33 -0.75 1.41 -19.58
CA ASP A 33 -1.76 1.53 -18.52
C ASP A 33 -1.47 2.74 -17.62
N VAL A 34 -0.19 2.96 -17.29
CA VAL A 34 0.22 4.15 -16.53
C VAL A 34 -0.12 5.43 -17.28
N ARG A 35 0.13 5.48 -18.60
CA ARG A 35 -0.20 6.64 -19.42
C ARG A 35 -1.71 6.87 -19.49
N ALA A 36 -2.50 5.82 -19.71
CA ALA A 36 -3.96 5.92 -19.74
C ALA A 36 -4.51 6.46 -18.41
N HIS A 37 -3.97 6.02 -17.28
CA HIS A 37 -4.37 6.54 -15.96
C HIS A 37 -3.99 8.02 -15.75
N VAL A 38 -2.82 8.45 -16.24
CA VAL A 38 -2.44 9.87 -16.22
C VAL A 38 -3.40 10.71 -17.06
N GLU A 39 -3.81 10.22 -18.23
CA GLU A 39 -4.76 10.89 -19.12
C GLU A 39 -6.15 11.00 -18.45
N GLU A 40 -6.65 9.94 -17.82
CA GLU A 40 -7.91 9.94 -17.05
C GLU A 40 -7.88 10.99 -15.92
N LEU A 41 -6.82 11.01 -15.12
CA LEU A 41 -6.66 11.98 -14.04
C LEU A 41 -6.58 13.43 -14.56
N ALA A 42 -5.97 13.65 -15.72
CA ALA A 42 -5.92 14.96 -16.36
C ALA A 42 -7.32 15.44 -16.78
N GLU A 43 -8.21 14.56 -17.25
CA GLU A 43 -9.60 14.90 -17.56
C GLU A 43 -10.39 15.33 -16.31
N LEU A 44 -10.02 14.79 -15.14
CA LEU A 44 -10.57 15.17 -13.83
C LEU A 44 -9.91 16.42 -13.23
N GLY A 45 -8.97 17.05 -13.95
CA GLY A 45 -8.28 18.27 -13.53
C GLY A 45 -7.09 18.04 -12.59
N VAL A 46 -6.64 16.80 -12.42
CA VAL A 46 -5.44 16.47 -11.64
C VAL A 46 -4.20 16.66 -12.52
N PRO A 47 -3.20 17.46 -12.11
CA PRO A 47 -2.00 17.66 -12.91
C PRO A 47 -1.19 16.37 -13.10
N ALA A 48 -0.71 16.15 -14.33
CA ALA A 48 0.19 15.04 -14.64
C ALA A 48 1.49 15.12 -13.80
N PRO A 49 2.05 13.97 -13.39
CA PRO A 49 3.29 13.94 -12.63
C PRO A 49 4.50 14.38 -13.48
N THR A 50 5.51 14.95 -12.83
CA THR A 50 6.77 15.33 -13.50
C THR A 50 7.70 14.17 -13.78
N ASN A 51 7.51 13.04 -13.10
CA ASN A 51 8.30 11.82 -13.24
C ASN A 51 7.37 10.60 -13.14
N THR A 52 7.70 9.53 -13.86
CA THR A 52 6.98 8.26 -13.79
C THR A 52 8.01 7.13 -13.67
N PRO A 53 7.95 6.28 -12.63
CA PRO A 53 7.01 6.34 -11.50
C PRO A 53 7.31 7.50 -10.53
N THR A 54 6.36 7.82 -9.64
CA THR A 54 6.51 8.80 -8.57
C THR A 54 6.80 8.15 -7.22
N LEU A 55 7.41 8.92 -6.32
CA LEU A 55 7.51 8.58 -4.89
C LEU A 55 6.97 9.75 -4.06
N TYR A 56 5.97 9.46 -3.25
CA TYR A 56 5.35 10.42 -2.34
C TYR A 56 5.82 10.16 -0.91
N PRO A 57 6.53 11.10 -0.27
CA PRO A 57 6.81 10.99 1.14
C PRO A 57 5.53 11.18 1.96
N VAL A 58 5.34 10.30 2.93
CA VAL A 58 4.20 10.30 3.85
C VAL A 58 4.73 10.41 5.27
N ALA A 59 3.97 11.06 6.16
CA ALA A 59 4.39 11.21 7.54
C ALA A 59 4.58 9.83 8.22
N PRO A 60 5.74 9.51 8.83
CA PRO A 60 6.03 8.16 9.35
C PRO A 60 5.03 7.61 10.37
N TYR A 61 4.28 8.45 11.08
CA TYR A 61 3.25 8.01 12.03
C TYR A 61 1.99 7.45 11.34
N LEU A 62 1.87 7.60 10.02
CA LEU A 62 0.78 7.07 9.21
C LEU A 62 0.98 5.59 8.85
N ALA A 63 2.19 5.04 8.99
CA ALA A 63 2.40 3.59 8.92
C ALA A 63 1.81 2.91 10.17
N GLN A 64 0.72 2.17 10.01
CA GLN A 64 -0.03 1.60 11.13
C GLN A 64 -0.37 0.13 10.92
N GLN A 65 -0.41 -0.63 12.01
CA GLN A 65 -1.02 -1.96 12.07
C GLN A 65 -2.27 -1.85 12.95
N THR A 66 -3.41 -1.55 12.34
CA THR A 66 -4.65 -1.21 13.03
C THR A 66 -5.84 -1.96 12.43
N GLY A 67 -6.85 -2.24 13.26
CA GLY A 67 -8.14 -2.79 12.83
C GLY A 67 -9.21 -1.73 12.55
N GLU A 68 -8.89 -0.45 12.74
CA GLU A 68 -9.80 0.67 12.50
C GLU A 68 -9.04 1.86 11.91
N VAL A 69 -9.62 2.48 10.89
CA VAL A 69 -9.17 3.72 10.25
C VAL A 69 -10.22 4.81 10.47
N ALA A 70 -9.82 5.90 11.12
CA ALA A 70 -10.70 7.04 11.36
C ALA A 70 -10.64 8.04 10.20
N VAL A 71 -11.81 8.46 9.72
CA VAL A 71 -11.92 9.30 8.50
C VAL A 71 -12.85 10.50 8.72
N GLN A 72 -12.59 11.58 8.01
CA GLN A 72 -13.30 12.86 8.14
C GLN A 72 -14.67 12.80 7.47
N HIS A 73 -14.79 12.07 6.35
CA HIS A 73 -16.01 11.96 5.56
C HIS A 73 -16.09 10.63 4.81
N GLY A 74 -17.23 10.38 4.14
CA GLY A 74 -17.49 9.14 3.39
C GLY A 74 -16.88 9.09 1.98
N ARG A 75 -15.79 9.81 1.74
CA ARG A 75 -15.11 9.87 0.42
C ARG A 75 -13.63 9.53 0.55
N THR A 76 -13.34 8.54 1.38
CA THR A 76 -12.02 7.96 1.57
C THR A 76 -12.08 6.47 1.21
N SER A 77 -10.97 5.92 0.76
CA SER A 77 -10.93 4.53 0.29
C SER A 77 -9.54 3.95 0.47
N GLY A 78 -9.47 2.63 0.64
CA GLY A 78 -8.20 1.92 0.59
C GLY A 78 -7.70 1.75 -0.84
N GLU A 79 -6.41 1.51 -0.98
CA GLU A 79 -5.79 1.00 -2.20
C GLU A 79 -5.01 -0.26 -1.82
N ALA A 80 -5.33 -1.42 -2.40
CA ALA A 80 -4.62 -2.65 -2.10
C ALA A 80 -3.18 -2.60 -2.62
N GLU A 81 -2.21 -2.87 -1.76
CA GLU A 81 -0.79 -2.77 -2.10
C GLU A 81 0.04 -3.88 -1.43
N TRP A 82 1.29 -3.99 -1.86
CA TRP A 82 2.33 -4.63 -1.08
C TRP A 82 3.33 -3.57 -0.62
N ALA A 83 4.04 -3.86 0.47
CA ALA A 83 5.06 -2.97 1.01
C ALA A 83 6.36 -3.71 1.24
N ILE A 84 7.48 -3.02 0.99
CA ILE A 84 8.78 -3.39 1.51
C ILE A 84 9.05 -2.66 2.82
N VAL A 85 9.62 -3.38 3.78
CA VAL A 85 10.04 -2.84 5.07
C VAL A 85 11.50 -3.19 5.28
N VAL A 86 12.36 -2.18 5.43
CA VAL A 86 13.78 -2.36 5.71
C VAL A 86 13.95 -2.52 7.22
N ALA A 87 14.04 -3.77 7.71
CA ALA A 87 14.12 -4.07 9.14
C ALA A 87 15.56 -3.96 9.69
N GLY A 88 16.56 -4.02 8.81
CA GLY A 88 17.98 -4.08 9.14
C GLY A 88 18.85 -3.65 7.96
N PRO A 89 20.18 -3.61 8.14
CA PRO A 89 21.10 -3.05 7.15
C PRO A 89 21.36 -3.98 5.96
N GLU A 90 21.11 -5.28 6.10
CA GLU A 90 21.45 -6.26 5.08
C GLU A 90 20.28 -6.54 4.13
N PRO A 91 20.52 -6.97 2.88
CA PRO A 91 19.45 -7.29 1.92
C PRO A 91 18.44 -8.32 2.43
N GLU A 92 18.86 -9.28 3.24
CA GLU A 92 18.01 -10.28 3.89
C GLU A 92 17.04 -9.72 4.94
N ASP A 93 17.27 -8.49 5.41
CA ASP A 93 16.41 -7.79 6.36
C ASP A 93 15.28 -7.00 5.68
N ILE A 94 15.20 -7.06 4.36
CA ILE A 94 14.07 -6.48 3.63
C ILE A 94 12.91 -7.46 3.71
N LEU A 95 11.82 -7.02 4.31
CA LEU A 95 10.58 -7.77 4.43
C LEU A 95 9.60 -7.36 3.32
N LEU A 96 8.76 -8.30 2.90
CA LEU A 96 7.59 -8.07 2.05
C LEU A 96 6.33 -8.35 2.87
N THR A 97 5.40 -7.40 2.89
CA THR A 97 4.10 -7.55 3.56
C THR A 97 2.97 -6.97 2.71
N VAL A 98 1.73 -7.30 3.09
CA VAL A 98 0.53 -6.69 2.52
C VAL A 98 0.34 -5.30 3.12
N ALA A 99 -0.14 -4.36 2.31
CA ALA A 99 -0.46 -3.01 2.75
C ALA A 99 -1.76 -2.51 2.11
N CYS A 100 -2.30 -1.44 2.69
CA CYS A 100 -3.43 -0.73 2.14
C CYS A 100 -3.26 0.77 2.40
N ASP A 101 -3.04 1.54 1.34
CA ASP A 101 -2.97 3.01 1.41
C ASP A 101 -4.39 3.56 1.53
N HIS A 102 -4.77 4.08 2.70
CA HIS A 102 -6.07 4.69 2.87
C HIS A 102 -6.04 6.16 2.45
N THR A 103 -6.53 6.41 1.23
CA THR A 103 -6.47 7.70 0.56
C THR A 103 -7.78 8.49 0.70
N ASP A 104 -7.65 9.80 0.91
CA ASP A 104 -8.78 10.74 0.81
C ASP A 104 -9.00 11.16 -0.65
N ARG A 105 -10.06 10.61 -1.27
CA ARG A 105 -10.40 10.89 -2.68
C ARG A 105 -10.93 12.30 -2.90
N ALA A 106 -11.45 12.96 -1.87
CA ALA A 106 -11.88 14.35 -1.98
C ALA A 106 -10.68 15.31 -1.94
N LEU A 107 -9.60 14.95 -1.23
CA LEU A 107 -8.36 15.72 -1.24
C LEU A 107 -7.47 15.44 -2.47
N GLU A 108 -7.63 14.28 -3.10
CA GLU A 108 -6.79 13.87 -4.23
C GLU A 108 -6.87 14.83 -5.42
N VAL A 109 -8.05 15.42 -5.65
CA VAL A 109 -8.26 16.45 -6.69
C VAL A 109 -7.43 17.73 -6.46
N HIS A 110 -7.00 17.97 -5.21
CA HIS A 110 -6.14 19.09 -4.84
C HIS A 110 -4.65 18.72 -4.86
N GLY A 111 -4.34 17.42 -4.86
CA GLY A 111 -2.98 16.91 -4.98
C GLY A 111 -2.83 15.51 -4.37
N VAL A 112 -2.31 14.58 -5.18
CA VAL A 112 -2.06 13.17 -4.77
C VAL A 112 -1.19 13.07 -3.51
N ALA A 113 -0.18 13.93 -3.36
CA ALA A 113 0.67 13.91 -2.17
C ALA A 113 -0.09 14.30 -0.88
N TRP A 114 -1.10 15.17 -1.00
CA TRP A 114 -1.89 15.62 0.14
C TRP A 114 -2.92 14.58 0.56
N SER A 115 -3.58 13.93 -0.40
CA SER A 115 -4.55 12.87 -0.11
C SER A 115 -3.92 11.68 0.62
N LYS A 116 -2.71 11.28 0.24
CA LYS A 116 -1.95 10.19 0.89
C LYS A 116 -1.50 10.53 2.32
N ASN A 117 -1.52 11.80 2.73
CA ASN A 117 -1.20 12.20 4.11
C ASN A 117 -2.45 12.35 5.00
N ALA A 118 -3.65 12.13 4.46
CA ALA A 118 -4.90 12.30 5.20
C ALA A 118 -5.36 11.03 5.93
N GLY A 119 -4.96 9.85 5.46
CA GLY A 119 -5.22 8.56 6.07
C GLY A 119 -3.94 7.75 6.32
N PRO A 120 -4.03 6.65 7.09
CA PRO A 120 -2.89 5.79 7.34
C PRO A 120 -2.61 4.83 6.17
N ASP A 121 -1.35 4.46 6.03
CA ASP A 121 -0.95 3.23 5.37
C ASP A 121 -1.12 2.09 6.38
N VAL A 122 -2.11 1.21 6.14
CA VAL A 122 -2.34 0.05 6.99
C VAL A 122 -1.47 -1.11 6.51
N LEU A 123 -0.62 -1.66 7.37
CA LEU A 123 0.27 -2.77 7.04
C LEU A 123 -0.17 -4.06 7.73
N GLY A 124 0.17 -5.20 7.11
CA GLY A 124 0.01 -6.53 7.70
C GLY A 124 0.87 -6.73 8.95
N THR A 125 0.50 -7.71 9.78
CA THR A 125 1.26 -8.12 10.98
C THR A 125 2.17 -9.32 10.74
N ARG A 126 2.05 -9.95 9.58
CA ARG A 126 2.97 -10.99 9.08
C ARG A 126 3.79 -10.44 7.92
N ALA A 127 4.98 -10.98 7.71
CA ALA A 127 5.80 -10.66 6.56
C ALA A 127 6.61 -11.87 6.09
N TRP A 128 6.93 -11.91 4.81
CA TRP A 128 7.98 -12.78 4.30
C TRP A 128 9.30 -12.00 4.28
N ARG A 129 10.43 -12.68 4.44
CA ARG A 129 11.68 -12.07 3.96
C ARG A 129 11.62 -11.99 2.44
N LEU A 130 11.96 -10.85 1.87
CA LEU A 130 11.89 -10.63 0.43
C LEU A 130 12.75 -11.65 -0.31
N ALA A 131 13.93 -11.99 0.23
CA ALA A 131 14.82 -12.99 -0.34
C ALA A 131 14.18 -14.38 -0.49
N ASP A 132 13.28 -14.76 0.43
CA ASP A 132 12.64 -16.09 0.44
C ASP A 132 11.55 -16.24 -0.63
N VAL A 133 11.06 -15.13 -1.18
CA VAL A 133 10.00 -15.07 -2.18
C VAL A 133 10.45 -14.45 -3.51
N ALA A 134 11.70 -13.97 -3.58
CA ALA A 134 12.23 -13.16 -4.69
C ALA A 134 12.13 -13.86 -6.06
N ASP A 135 12.23 -15.18 -6.09
CA ASP A 135 12.19 -16.01 -7.30
C ASP A 135 10.79 -16.17 -7.91
N ARG A 136 9.74 -15.82 -7.16
CA ARG A 136 8.34 -16.05 -7.55
C ARG A 136 7.40 -14.88 -7.28
N LEU A 137 7.94 -13.67 -7.08
CA LEU A 137 7.16 -12.47 -6.78
C LEU A 137 5.99 -12.26 -7.75
N ASP A 138 6.24 -12.41 -9.05
CA ASP A 138 5.23 -12.18 -10.09
C ASP A 138 4.03 -13.14 -10.02
N ALA A 139 4.16 -14.29 -9.35
CA ALA A 139 3.09 -15.25 -9.12
C ALA A 139 2.26 -14.95 -7.86
N ILE A 140 2.78 -14.15 -6.93
CA ILE A 140 2.07 -13.79 -5.70
C ILE A 140 0.84 -12.96 -6.06
N THR A 141 -0.31 -13.38 -5.52
CA THR A 141 -1.59 -12.75 -5.81
C THR A 141 -1.86 -11.66 -4.78
N LEU A 142 -2.30 -10.48 -5.22
CA LEU A 142 -2.81 -9.40 -4.37
C LEU A 142 -4.32 -9.31 -4.57
N THR A 143 -5.08 -9.42 -3.49
CA THR A 143 -6.54 -9.40 -3.55
C THR A 143 -7.11 -8.51 -2.46
N ALA A 144 -8.11 -7.69 -2.78
CA ALA A 144 -8.85 -6.91 -1.81
C ALA A 144 -10.36 -7.03 -1.97
N TRP A 145 -11.03 -7.04 -0.82
CA TRP A 145 -12.47 -7.08 -0.68
C TRP A 145 -12.94 -5.93 0.19
N VAL A 146 -14.16 -5.48 -0.09
CA VAL A 146 -14.83 -4.40 0.61
C VAL A 146 -16.28 -4.77 0.94
N GLY A 147 -16.89 -4.02 1.86
CA GLY A 147 -18.33 -4.08 2.09
C GLY A 147 -18.78 -3.16 3.22
N ALA A 148 -20.06 -3.23 3.58
CA ALA A 148 -20.62 -2.36 4.62
C ALA A 148 -20.21 -2.81 6.03
N GLU A 149 -20.40 -4.09 6.35
CA GLU A 149 -20.07 -4.68 7.67
C GLU A 149 -19.10 -5.87 7.56
N GLU A 150 -19.15 -6.58 6.42
CA GLU A 150 -18.28 -7.69 6.06
C GLU A 150 -17.62 -7.44 4.70
N PRO A 151 -16.35 -7.85 4.50
CA PRO A 151 -15.63 -7.62 3.24
C PRO A 151 -15.96 -8.73 2.24
N ASP A 152 -17.17 -8.72 1.69
CA ASP A 152 -17.73 -9.77 0.83
C ASP A 152 -17.65 -9.47 -0.68
N THR A 153 -17.37 -8.21 -1.04
CA THR A 153 -17.36 -7.74 -2.41
C THR A 153 -15.93 -7.60 -2.90
N LEU A 154 -15.57 -8.39 -3.92
CA LEU A 154 -14.24 -8.34 -4.52
C LEU A 154 -14.03 -7.01 -5.25
N LEU A 155 -13.04 -6.23 -4.83
CA LEU A 155 -12.71 -4.92 -5.41
C LEU A 155 -11.46 -4.97 -6.27
N GLN A 156 -10.37 -5.57 -5.79
CA GLN A 156 -9.10 -5.65 -6.53
C GLN A 156 -8.63 -7.11 -6.56
N ARG A 157 -8.10 -7.54 -7.71
CA ARG A 157 -7.45 -8.85 -7.82
C ARG A 157 -6.46 -8.83 -8.97
N GLY A 158 -5.22 -9.13 -8.65
CA GLY A 158 -4.12 -9.15 -9.60
C GLY A 158 -2.93 -9.92 -9.06
N THR A 159 -1.79 -9.82 -9.73
CA THR A 159 -0.52 -10.32 -9.20
C THR A 159 0.51 -9.21 -9.08
N LEU A 160 1.61 -9.46 -8.37
CA LEU A 160 2.70 -8.48 -8.26
C LEU A 160 3.36 -8.17 -9.63
N ALA A 161 3.10 -8.99 -10.65
CA ALA A 161 3.56 -8.76 -12.02
C ALA A 161 3.01 -7.47 -12.65
N GLU A 162 1.89 -6.96 -12.13
CA GLU A 162 1.26 -5.74 -12.64
C GLU A 162 1.99 -4.47 -12.20
N LEU A 163 2.81 -4.55 -11.15
CA LEU A 163 3.54 -3.42 -10.56
C LEU A 163 5.05 -3.55 -10.79
N LEU A 164 5.76 -2.43 -10.68
CA LEU A 164 7.22 -2.40 -10.65
C LEU A 164 7.73 -3.24 -9.47
N ALA A 165 8.60 -4.20 -9.75
CA ALA A 165 9.03 -5.19 -8.78
C ALA A 165 9.77 -4.56 -7.57
N PRO A 166 9.75 -5.21 -6.39
CA PRO A 166 10.54 -4.81 -5.23
C PRO A 166 12.00 -4.45 -5.54
N ALA A 167 12.67 -5.21 -6.42
CA ALA A 167 14.05 -4.94 -6.83
C ALA A 167 14.24 -3.53 -7.39
N TYR A 168 13.35 -3.07 -8.27
CA TYR A 168 13.36 -1.70 -8.82
C TYR A 168 13.33 -0.66 -7.70
N TRP A 169 12.41 -0.83 -6.74
CA TRP A 169 12.27 0.12 -5.63
C TRP A 169 13.48 0.10 -4.70
N THR A 170 14.07 -1.05 -4.42
CA THR A 170 15.29 -1.10 -3.60
C THR A 170 16.47 -0.37 -4.27
N GLU A 171 16.57 -0.42 -5.61
CA GLU A 171 17.56 0.35 -6.36
C GLU A 171 17.30 1.85 -6.28
N VAL A 172 16.04 2.27 -6.45
CA VAL A 172 15.63 3.68 -6.31
C VAL A 172 15.92 4.21 -4.90
N LEU A 173 15.55 3.45 -3.87
CA LEU A 173 15.82 3.82 -2.48
C LEU A 173 17.32 3.92 -2.21
N ARG A 174 18.12 2.97 -2.71
CA ARG A 174 19.58 2.99 -2.54
C ARG A 174 20.21 4.20 -3.22
N ALA A 175 19.81 4.51 -4.44
CA ALA A 175 20.31 5.68 -5.18
C ALA A 175 19.96 7.02 -4.51
N ARG A 176 18.93 7.03 -3.66
CA ARG A 176 18.47 8.20 -2.90
C ARG A 176 18.93 8.23 -1.45
N ASP A 177 19.76 7.27 -1.01
CA ASP A 177 20.19 7.11 0.38
C ASP A 177 19.01 6.90 1.36
N LEU A 178 17.97 6.20 0.91
CA LEU A 178 16.76 5.89 1.69
C LEU A 178 16.63 4.39 2.00
N LEU A 179 17.50 3.53 1.47
CA LEU A 179 17.49 2.10 1.76
C LEU A 179 18.25 1.82 3.07
N HIS A 180 17.65 2.20 4.19
CA HIS A 180 18.20 2.01 5.53
C HIS A 180 17.11 1.54 6.51
N PRO A 181 17.48 0.97 7.68
CA PRO A 181 16.50 0.52 8.67
C PRO A 181 15.46 1.59 9.00
N GLY A 182 14.19 1.16 9.11
CA GLY A 182 13.06 2.04 9.38
C GLY A 182 12.41 2.69 8.16
N THR A 183 12.92 2.41 6.95
CA THR A 183 12.24 2.79 5.71
C THR A 183 11.16 1.78 5.35
N VAL A 184 9.97 2.31 5.03
CA VAL A 184 8.84 1.58 4.48
C VAL A 184 8.48 2.19 3.14
N LEU A 185 8.28 1.34 2.13
CA LEU A 185 7.78 1.75 0.82
C LEU A 185 6.59 0.89 0.41
N LEU A 186 5.50 1.56 0.07
CA LEU A 186 4.28 1.02 -0.52
C LEU A 186 4.37 1.06 -2.06
N SER A 187 3.86 0.04 -2.73
CA SER A 187 4.13 -0.25 -4.14
C SER A 187 3.43 0.63 -5.17
N GLY A 188 2.40 1.37 -4.76
CA GLY A 188 1.29 1.73 -5.63
C GLY A 188 0.32 0.56 -5.80
N THR A 189 -0.85 0.84 -6.36
CA THR A 189 -1.98 -0.10 -6.37
C THR A 189 -2.29 -0.68 -7.75
N ILE A 190 -2.92 -1.85 -7.77
CA ILE A 190 -3.48 -2.47 -9.00
C ILE A 190 -4.87 -1.89 -9.30
N PRO A 191 -5.38 -1.99 -10.55
CA PRO A 191 -6.69 -1.47 -10.90
C PRO A 191 -7.83 -2.03 -10.04
N MET A 192 -8.78 -1.17 -9.67
CA MET A 192 -10.05 -1.56 -9.05
C MET A 192 -11.04 -2.07 -10.09
N ARG A 193 -11.92 -2.98 -9.68
CA ARG A 193 -13.03 -3.46 -10.52
C ARG A 193 -14.03 -2.35 -10.76
N GLU A 194 -14.38 -2.15 -12.02
CA GLU A 194 -15.42 -1.21 -12.42
C GLU A 194 -16.78 -1.56 -11.80
N GLY A 195 -17.53 -0.51 -11.43
CA GLY A 195 -18.88 -0.64 -10.88
C GLY A 195 -18.98 -1.09 -9.42
N VAL A 196 -17.84 -1.35 -8.75
CA VAL A 196 -17.80 -1.64 -7.31
C VAL A 196 -17.61 -0.34 -6.53
N ASP A 197 -18.41 -0.13 -5.50
CA ASP A 197 -18.25 1.03 -4.62
C ASP A 197 -17.05 0.84 -3.69
N GLN A 198 -16.03 1.67 -3.88
CA GLN A 198 -14.80 1.67 -3.08
C GLN A 198 -14.98 2.37 -1.71
N PHE A 199 -16.04 3.16 -1.52
CA PHE A 199 -16.30 3.92 -0.29
C PHE A 199 -17.01 3.06 0.74
N ALA A 200 -16.29 2.07 1.26
CA ALA A 200 -16.83 0.98 2.06
C ALA A 200 -16.51 1.09 3.55
N GLY A 201 -17.34 0.45 4.38
CA GLY A 201 -17.21 0.43 5.84
C GLY A 201 -16.16 -0.56 6.36
N VAL A 202 -15.81 -1.58 5.57
CA VAL A 202 -14.77 -2.56 5.90
C VAL A 202 -13.92 -2.92 4.70
N TRP A 203 -12.66 -3.24 4.97
CA TRP A 203 -11.64 -3.63 4.01
C TRP A 203 -10.92 -4.90 4.46
N LYS A 204 -10.57 -5.74 3.50
CA LYS A 204 -9.68 -6.89 3.68
C LYS A 204 -8.73 -6.95 2.50
N VAL A 205 -7.43 -7.10 2.76
CA VAL A 205 -6.40 -7.21 1.71
C VAL A 205 -5.51 -8.41 2.03
N GLU A 206 -5.17 -9.19 1.01
CA GLU A 206 -4.33 -10.39 1.14
C GLU A 206 -3.26 -10.44 0.05
N LEU A 207 -2.04 -10.83 0.47
CA LEU A 207 -1.03 -11.44 -0.38
C LEU A 207 -1.08 -12.96 -0.21
N ALA A 208 -1.15 -13.69 -1.31
CA ALA A 208 -1.15 -15.15 -1.31
C ALA A 208 -0.02 -15.70 -2.19
N ASP A 209 0.83 -16.55 -1.61
CA ASP A 209 1.87 -17.27 -2.34
C ASP A 209 1.32 -18.60 -2.86
N PRO A 210 1.10 -18.76 -4.18
CA PRO A 210 0.52 -19.99 -4.72
C PRO A 210 1.44 -21.21 -4.59
N ALA A 211 2.76 -21.03 -4.40
CA ALA A 211 3.70 -22.13 -4.27
C ALA A 211 3.64 -22.79 -2.88
N THR A 212 3.31 -22.02 -1.84
CA THR A 212 3.31 -22.48 -0.44
C THR A 212 1.91 -22.51 0.18
N SER A 213 0.93 -21.88 -0.47
CA SER A 213 -0.41 -21.60 0.09
C SER A 213 -0.40 -20.72 1.34
N ASP A 214 0.74 -20.07 1.66
CA ASP A 214 0.80 -19.11 2.76
C ASP A 214 0.15 -17.79 2.35
N VAL A 215 -0.51 -17.15 3.32
CA VAL A 215 -1.29 -15.93 3.12
C VAL A 215 -0.92 -14.91 4.19
N ILE A 216 -0.60 -13.70 3.75
CA ILE A 216 -0.42 -12.53 4.61
C ILE A 216 -1.63 -11.63 4.38
N GLY A 217 -2.39 -11.36 5.44
CA GLY A 217 -3.60 -10.55 5.35
C GLY A 217 -3.60 -9.37 6.31
N LEU A 218 -4.39 -8.36 5.96
CA LEU A 218 -4.85 -7.32 6.86
C LEU A 218 -6.35 -7.12 6.68
N ALA A 219 -7.00 -6.57 7.71
CA ALA A 219 -8.38 -6.14 7.63
C ALA A 219 -8.61 -4.98 8.60
N TYR A 220 -9.44 -4.01 8.21
CA TYR A 220 -9.80 -2.89 9.05
C TYR A 220 -11.23 -2.41 8.76
N ARG A 221 -11.81 -1.69 9.73
CA ARG A 221 -13.06 -0.96 9.57
C ARG A 221 -12.80 0.53 9.38
N VAL A 222 -13.65 1.20 8.63
CA VAL A 222 -13.64 2.64 8.45
C VAL A 222 -14.62 3.26 9.44
N ARG A 223 -14.15 4.17 10.29
CA ARG A 223 -14.99 4.89 11.25
C ARG A 223 -15.00 6.38 10.93
N ARG A 224 -16.19 6.92 10.63
CA ARG A 224 -16.36 8.36 10.45
C ARG A 224 -16.19 9.09 11.80
N LEU A 225 -15.39 10.15 11.80
CA LEU A 225 -15.21 11.04 12.94
C LEU A 225 -16.45 11.93 13.15
N PRO A 226 -16.67 12.45 14.37
CA PRO A 226 -17.72 13.44 14.62
C PRO A 226 -17.54 14.69 13.75
N GLU A 227 -18.65 15.33 13.39
CA GLU A 227 -18.61 16.61 12.66
C GLU A 227 -18.03 17.73 13.53
N PRO A 228 -17.22 18.64 12.96
CA PRO A 228 -16.71 19.79 13.68
C PRO A 228 -17.85 20.76 14.07
N ILE A 229 -17.59 21.57 15.10
CA ILE A 229 -18.43 22.75 15.38
C ILE A 229 -17.87 23.90 14.54
N GLU A 230 -18.70 24.45 13.64
CA GLU A 230 -18.36 25.62 12.80
C GLU A 230 -18.87 26.94 13.40
#